data_AF-A0A6L5P259-F1
#
_entry.id   AF-A0A6L5P259-F1
#
_cell.length_a   1.000
_cell.length_b   1.000
_cell.length_c   1.000
_cell.angle_alpha   90.00
_cell.angle_beta   90.00
_cell.angle_gamma   90.00
#
_symmetry.space_group_name_H-M   'P 1'
#
loop_
_entity.id
_entity.type
_entity.pdbx_description
1 polymer ?
#
loop_
_entity_poly.entity_id
_entity_poly.type
_entity_poly.pdbx_seq_one_letter_code
_entity_poly.pdbx_strand_id
1 'polypeptide(L)' 'MKSASELYVSLTKEHTELTNKIIKIEKFMKTDDYADLEAKEKRLLIIQQNIMFAYADILLQRIDEAKDQESMWQTFDPA' A
#
# COMPACT_ATOMS: atom_id res chain seq x y z
N MET A 1 -6.14 -22.52 1.19
CA MET A 1 -5.40 -21.49 0.44
C MET A 1 -6.42 -20.52 -0.11
N LYS A 2 -6.21 -19.20 0.04
CA LYS A 2 -7.04 -18.22 -0.70
C LYS A 2 -6.82 -18.43 -2.19
N SER A 3 -7.85 -18.25 -3.02
CA SER A 3 -7.65 -18.27 -4.47
C SER A 3 -6.78 -17.08 -4.90
N ALA A 4 -6.12 -17.17 -6.06
CA ALA A 4 -5.32 -16.06 -6.59
C ALA A 4 -6.14 -14.76 -6.70
N SER A 5 -7.42 -14.89 -7.07
CA SER A 5 -8.38 -13.79 -7.14
C SER A 5 -8.68 -13.17 -5.75
N GLU A 6 -8.89 -13.98 -4.71
CA GLU A 6 -9.10 -13.49 -3.35
C GLU A 6 -7.85 -12.79 -2.79
N LEU A 7 -6.66 -13.28 -3.13
CA LEU A 7 -5.39 -12.66 -2.76
C LEU A 7 -5.23 -11.30 -3.46
N TYR A 8 -5.44 -11.24 -4.77
CA TYR A 8 -5.38 -10.00 -5.56
C TYR A 8 -6.33 -8.92 -5.03
N VAL A 9 -7.59 -9.28 -4.77
CA VAL A 9 -8.59 -8.35 -4.20
C VAL A 9 -8.17 -7.87 -2.82
N SER A 10 -7.68 -8.78 -1.97
CA SER A 10 -7.21 -8.44 -0.61
C SER A 10 -6.03 -7.46 -0.64
N LEU A 11 -5.02 -7.72 -1.48
CA LEU A 11 -3.83 -6.87 -1.61
C LEU A 11 -4.19 -5.49 -2.21
N THR A 12 -5.05 -5.47 -3.22
CA THR A 12 -5.52 -4.21 -3.86
C THR A 12 -6.28 -3.33 -2.86
N LYS A 13 -7.14 -3.93 -2.05
CA LYS A 13 -7.86 -3.22 -0.98
C LYS A 13 -6.88 -2.64 0.04
N GLU A 14 -5.94 -3.44 0.51
CA GLU A 14 -4.92 -3.02 1.49
C GLU A 14 -4.04 -1.88 0.94
N HIS A 15 -3.58 -1.98 -0.31
CA HIS A 15 -2.82 -0.93 -0.99
C HIS A 15 -3.61 0.39 -1.09
N THR A 16 -4.89 0.30 -1.44
CA THR A 16 -5.79 1.47 -1.53
C THR A 16 -5.96 2.14 -0.16
N GLU A 17 -6.20 1.35 0.89
CA GLU A 17 -6.33 1.86 2.26
C GLU A 17 -5.04 2.51 2.76
N LEU A 18 -3.88 1.91 2.47
CA LEU A 18 -2.57 2.45 2.83
C LEU A 18 -2.29 3.78 2.11
N THR A 19 -2.53 3.83 0.79
CA THR A 19 -2.35 5.03 -0.03
C THR A 19 -3.22 6.18 0.49
N ASN A 20 -4.47 5.90 0.85
CA ASN A 20 -5.35 6.89 1.45
C ASN A 20 -4.82 7.42 2.79
N LYS A 21 -4.16 6.58 3.61
CA LYS A 21 -3.53 7.02 4.86
C LYS A 21 -2.28 7.88 4.59
N ILE A 22 -1.47 7.52 3.58
CA ILE A 22 -0.31 8.34 3.15
C ILE A 22 -0.78 9.73 2.73
N ILE A 23 -1.81 9.83 1.88
CA ILE A 23 -2.37 11.11 1.43
C ILE A 23 -2.85 11.95 2.61
N LYS A 24 -3.46 11.33 3.63
CA LYS A 24 -3.88 12.05 4.84
C LYS A 24 -2.68 12.62 5.61
N ILE A 25 -1.60 11.86 5.75
CA ILE A 25 -0.35 12.33 6.37
C ILE A 25 0.24 13.49 5.56
N GLU A 26 0.34 13.35 4.24
CA GLU A 26 0.86 14.41 3.37
C GLU A 26 0.05 15.70 3.44
N LYS A 27 -1.28 15.59 3.56
CA LYS A 27 -2.16 16.75 3.77
C LYS A 27 -1.93 17.38 5.13
N PHE A 28 -1.83 16.56 6.18
CA PHE A 28 -1.55 17.04 7.53
C PHE A 28 -0.19 17.74 7.61
N MET A 29 0.85 17.21 6.96
CA MET A 29 2.19 17.82 6.94
C MET A 29 2.26 19.20 6.26
N LYS A 30 1.16 19.67 5.65
CA LYS A 30 1.01 20.98 5.03
C LYS A 30 0.17 21.95 5.88
N THR A 31 -0.27 21.57 7.07
CA THR A 31 -1.09 22.43 7.95
C THR A 31 -0.22 23.15 8.99
N ASP A 32 -0.78 24.22 9.56
CA ASP A 32 -0.16 24.94 10.69
C ASP A 32 -0.04 24.03 11.93
N ASP A 33 -1.00 23.12 12.15
CA ASP A 33 -0.92 22.11 13.23
C ASP A 33 0.36 21.27 13.13
N TYR A 34 0.78 20.88 11.91
CA TYR A 34 2.05 20.20 11.72
C TYR A 34 3.24 21.14 11.96
N ALA A 35 3.14 22.40 11.53
CA ALA A 35 4.18 23.40 11.76
C ALA A 35 4.42 23.65 13.25
N ASP A 36 3.39 23.51 14.08
CA ASP A 36 3.44 23.69 15.53
C ASP A 36 3.99 22.46 16.29
N LEU A 37 4.08 21.29 15.64
CA LEU A 37 4.64 20.09 16.27
C LEU A 37 6.11 20.26 16.67
N GLU A 38 6.48 19.59 17.75
CA GLU A 38 7.87 19.48 18.15
C GLU A 38 8.69 18.73 17.10
N ALA A 39 9.99 19.03 17.02
CA ALA A 39 10.91 18.39 16.07
C ALA A 39 10.89 16.85 16.18
N LYS A 40 10.70 16.31 17.38
CA LYS A 40 10.59 14.87 17.62
C LYS A 40 9.34 14.27 16.97
N GLU A 41 8.20 14.93 17.10
CA GLU A 41 6.92 14.46 16.54
C GLU A 41 6.93 14.54 15.01
N LYS A 42 7.45 15.64 14.46
CA LYS A 42 7.70 15.78 13.02
C LYS A 42 8.56 14.65 12.48
N ARG A 43 9.64 14.31 13.18
CA ARG A 43 10.54 13.21 12.80
C ARG A 43 9.82 11.86 12.83
N LEU A 44 8.98 11.60 13.82
CA LEU A 44 8.20 10.35 13.91
C LEU A 44 7.22 10.23 12.73
N LEU A 45 6.53 11.30 12.36
CA LEU A 45 5.63 11.32 11.20
C LEU A 45 6.37 11.05 9.88
N ILE A 46 7.55 11.66 9.69
CA ILE A 46 8.39 11.42 8.50
C ILE A 46 8.81 9.95 8.44
N ILE A 47 9.26 9.36 9.55
CA ILE A 47 9.65 7.95 9.61
C ILE A 47 8.46 7.05 9.29
N GLN A 48 7.30 7.33 9.89
CA GLN A 48 6.07 6.59 9.64
C GLN A 48 5.67 6.64 8.16
N GLN A 49 5.69 7.83 7.56
CA GLN A 49 5.39 8.02 6.14
C GLN A 49 6.33 7.21 5.24
N ASN A 50 7.64 7.25 5.52
CA ASN A 50 8.63 6.49 4.75
C ASN A 50 8.40 4.97 4.82
N ILE A 51 8.06 4.45 6.00
CA ILE A 51 7.73 3.02 6.16
C ILE A 51 6.45 2.67 5.37
N MET A 52 5.46 3.56 5.39
CA MET A 52 4.23 3.35 4.63
C MET A 52 4.45 3.36 3.12
N PHE A 53 5.32 4.23 2.59
CA PHE A 53 5.71 4.20 1.18
C PHE A 53 6.39 2.89 0.81
N ALA A 54 7.39 2.47 1.58
CA ALA A 54 8.07 1.19 1.34
C ALA A 54 7.10 0.00 1.37
N TYR A 55 6.10 0.05 2.26
CA TYR A 55 5.08 -1.00 2.31
C TYR A 55 4.12 -0.94 1.12
N ALA A 56 3.76 0.24 0.64
CA ALA A 56 2.94 0.40 -0.58
C ALA A 56 3.64 -0.21 -1.80
N ASP A 57 4.95 0.01 -1.95
CA ASP A 57 5.75 -0.57 -3.03
C ASP A 57 5.78 -2.11 -2.97
N ILE A 58 5.87 -2.68 -1.76
CA ILE A 58 5.79 -4.14 -1.56
C ILE A 58 4.40 -4.67 -1.94
N LEU A 59 3.34 -3.96 -1.57
CA LEU A 59 1.97 -4.35 -1.93
C LEU A 59 1.78 -4.32 -3.45
N LEU A 60 2.29 -3.31 -4.15
CA LEU A 60 2.26 -3.25 -5.61
C LEU A 60 2.96 -4.46 -6.25
N GLN A 61 4.18 -4.78 -5.81
CA GLN A 61 4.90 -5.96 -6.31
C GLN A 61 4.11 -7.25 -6.12
N ARG A 62 3.47 -7.43 -4.95
CA ARG A 62 2.64 -8.61 -4.68
C ARG A 62 1.34 -8.64 -5.49
N ILE A 63 0.77 -7.48 -5.80
CA ILE A 63 -0.40 -7.38 -6.67
C ILE A 63 -0.03 -7.84 -8.09
N ASP A 64 1.13 -7.40 -8.59
CA ASP A 64 1.64 -7.80 -9.90
C ASP A 64 1.88 -9.32 -9.95
N GLU A 65 2.54 -9.88 -8.94
CA GLU A 65 2.74 -11.33 -8.81
C GLU A 65 1.41 -12.11 -8.77
N ALA A 66 0.41 -11.63 -8.03
CA ALA A 66 -0.90 -12.28 -7.94
C ALA A 66 -1.66 -12.25 -9.27
N LYS A 67 -1.53 -11.16 -10.03
CA LYS A 67 -2.12 -10.99 -11.36
C LYS A 67 -1.48 -11.92 -12.40
N ASP A 68 -0.16 -12.08 -12.34
CA ASP A 68 0.58 -12.98 -13.22
C ASP A 68 0.21 -14.44 -12.96
N GLN A 69 0.05 -14.83 -11.69
CA GLN A 69 -0.42 -16.17 -11.32
C GLN A 69 -1.84 -16.44 -11.84
N GLU A 70 -2.77 -15.49 -11.70
CA GLU A 70 -4.13 -15.63 -12.26
C GLU A 70 -4.11 -15.84 -13.77
N SER A 71 -3.26 -15.10 -14.49
CA SER A 71 -3.09 -15.21 -15.95
C SER A 71 -2.54 -16.59 -16.36
N MET A 72 -1.60 -17.13 -15.60
CA MET A 72 -0.98 -18.43 -15.87
C MET A 72 -1.95 -19.60 -15.70
N TRP A 73 -2.86 -19.53 -14.71
CA TRP A 73 -3.87 -20.57 -14.49
C TRP A 73 -5.04 -20.51 -15.50
N GLN A 74 -5.30 -19.36 -16.12
CA GLN A 74 -6.29 -19.26 -17.21
C GLN A 74 -5.79 -19.81 -18.55
N THR A 75 -4.47 -19.90 -18.77
CA THR A 75 -3.87 -20.50 -19.97
C THR A 75 -3.77 -22.03 -19.94
N PHE A 76 -3.97 -22.66 -18.78
CA PHE A 76 -4.03 -24.12 -18.65
C PHE A 76 -5.50 -24.59 -18.56
N ASP A 77 -6.23 -24.46 -19.65
CA ASP A 77 -7.48 -25.21 -19.87
C ASP A 77 -7.17 -26.35 -20.86
N PRO A 78 -6.85 -27.58 -20.38
CA PRO A 78 -6.67 -28.71 -21.27
C PRO A 78 -8.06 -29.18 -21.70
N ALA A 79 -8.41 -28.87 -22.95
CA ALA A 79 -9.56 -29.43 -23.66
C ALA A 79 -9.55 -30.97 -23.68
#